data_AF-A0A9E3DJA9-F1
#
_entry.id   AF-A0A9E3DJA9-F1
#
_cell.length_a   1.000
_cell.length_b   1.000
_cell.length_c   1.000
_cell.angle_alpha   90.00
_cell.angle_beta   90.00
_cell.angle_gamma   90.00
#
_symmetry.space_group_name_H-M   'P 1'
#
loop_
_entity.id
_entity.type
_entity.pdbx_description
1 polymer ?
#
loop_
_entity_poly.entity_id
_entity_poly.type
_entity_poly.pdbx_seq_one_letter_code
_entity_poly.pdbx_strand_id
1 'polypeptide(L)'
;MKRHLICLMMGVAALCSGFQSYADAAQNITIQGKTFYKDGAPWLPKGIKVEGFNEPAGLRAKSKAATEARNDWNAKERDAIKHVFGADTIRFAVSQPGLDPQSPIYDPAYLDELLAAFKEARAAGFVVIPSMDAQGENGIEGLPCMPNDSTVRAWKKLAPSLAGDPGVMFELFDEPCKTMKPEDKAEWTNDTQAVVNAVRATGAENILLIDGLHYARSTSGLFPLIHDTMPHRMALAVHPYLSKDWFVNEKQWQREFG
;
A
#
# COMPACT_ATOMS: atom_id res chain seq x y z
N MET A 1 -36.60 -50.98 46.11
CA MET A 1 -36.55 -49.51 45.91
C MET A 1 -35.53 -49.20 44.83
N LYS A 2 -35.99 -49.05 43.57
CA LYS A 2 -35.14 -48.64 42.44
C LYS A 2 -35.06 -47.11 42.45
N ARG A 3 -33.87 -46.54 42.64
CA ARG A 3 -33.61 -45.11 42.43
C ARG A 3 -32.93 -44.94 41.06
N HIS A 4 -33.61 -44.22 40.17
CA HIS A 4 -33.05 -43.75 38.91
C HIS A 4 -32.09 -42.59 39.19
N LEU A 5 -30.88 -42.66 38.64
CA LEU A 5 -30.00 -41.51 38.50
C LEU A 5 -29.81 -41.29 37.00
N ILE A 6 -30.53 -40.29 36.48
CA ILE A 6 -30.36 -39.78 35.12
C ILE A 6 -29.13 -38.88 35.15
N CYS A 7 -28.07 -39.29 34.47
CA CYS A 7 -26.86 -38.49 34.29
C CYS A 7 -27.10 -37.53 33.12
N LEU A 8 -27.31 -36.24 33.42
CA LEU A 8 -27.46 -35.18 32.43
C LEU A 8 -26.04 -34.74 32.00
N MET A 9 -25.55 -35.25 30.86
CA MET A 9 -24.35 -34.68 30.23
C MET A 9 -24.75 -33.38 29.52
N MET A 10 -24.44 -32.24 30.12
CA MET A 10 -24.39 -30.97 29.39
C MET A 10 -23.10 -30.93 28.57
N GLY A 11 -23.21 -31.21 27.27
CA GLY A 11 -22.15 -30.93 26.31
C GLY A 11 -22.03 -29.42 26.11
N VAL A 12 -20.94 -28.83 26.61
CA VAL A 12 -20.54 -27.48 26.20
C VAL A 12 -19.94 -27.60 24.81
N ALA A 13 -20.74 -27.29 23.79
CA ALA A 13 -20.24 -27.10 22.43
C ALA A 13 -19.44 -25.79 22.41
N ALA A 14 -18.12 -25.90 22.54
CA ALA A 14 -17.22 -24.80 22.24
C ALA A 14 -17.31 -24.53 20.73
N LEU A 15 -17.99 -23.44 20.36
CA LEU A 15 -17.88 -22.83 19.04
C LEU A 15 -16.47 -22.26 18.90
N CYS A 16 -15.51 -23.13 18.59
CA CYS A 16 -14.28 -22.70 17.95
C CYS A 16 -14.66 -22.22 16.55
N SER A 17 -14.97 -20.94 16.43
CA SER A 17 -14.95 -20.23 15.16
C SER A 17 -13.54 -20.34 14.61
N GLY A 18 -13.32 -21.36 13.79
CA GLY A 18 -12.05 -21.61 13.13
C GLY A 18 -11.67 -20.37 12.34
N PHE A 19 -10.47 -19.86 12.57
CA PHE A 19 -9.76 -19.07 11.59
C PHE A 19 -9.72 -19.92 10.32
N GLN A 20 -10.54 -19.58 9.32
CA GLN A 20 -10.37 -20.14 7.99
C GLN A 20 -9.00 -19.69 7.52
N SER A 21 -8.08 -20.64 7.43
CA SER A 21 -6.78 -20.41 6.83
C SER A 21 -6.99 -19.98 5.38
N TYR A 22 -6.37 -18.87 4.99
CA TYR A 22 -6.20 -18.48 3.60
C TYR A 22 -5.34 -19.53 2.89
N ALA A 23 -5.95 -20.63 2.45
CA ALA A 23 -5.27 -21.74 1.81
C ALA A 23 -5.89 -22.00 0.43
N ASP A 24 -5.72 -21.02 -0.45
CA ASP A 24 -5.40 -21.24 -1.85
C ASP A 24 -4.26 -20.27 -2.13
N ALA A 25 -3.09 -20.79 -2.53
CA ALA A 25 -1.78 -20.15 -2.38
C ALA A 25 -1.78 -18.66 -2.75
N ALA A 26 -1.80 -17.80 -1.72
CA ALA A 26 -1.62 -16.36 -1.91
C ALA A 26 -0.27 -16.16 -2.60
N GLN A 27 -0.26 -15.44 -3.72
CA GLN A 27 0.97 -15.11 -4.45
C GLN A 27 2.03 -14.63 -3.47
N ASN A 28 3.21 -15.25 -3.48
CA ASN A 28 4.29 -14.90 -2.57
C ASN A 28 5.31 -14.01 -3.28
N ILE A 29 5.42 -12.75 -2.86
CA ILE A 29 6.36 -11.80 -3.42
C ILE A 29 7.59 -11.69 -2.51
N THR A 30 8.77 -11.84 -3.12
CA THR A 30 10.06 -11.71 -2.44
C THR A 30 11.04 -10.91 -3.30
N ILE A 31 12.15 -10.47 -2.70
CA ILE A 31 13.24 -9.79 -3.40
C ILE A 31 14.51 -10.62 -3.24
N GLN A 32 15.24 -10.83 -4.33
CA GLN A 32 16.62 -11.32 -4.27
C GLN A 32 17.50 -10.39 -5.10
N GLY A 33 18.48 -9.76 -4.44
CA GLY A 33 19.31 -8.73 -5.07
C GLY A 33 18.44 -7.58 -5.60
N LYS A 34 18.42 -7.41 -6.93
CA LYS A 34 17.66 -6.35 -7.63
C LYS A 34 16.43 -6.87 -8.36
N THR A 35 16.00 -8.10 -8.06
CA THR A 35 14.94 -8.79 -8.79
C THR A 35 13.82 -9.18 -7.84
N PHE A 36 12.59 -8.85 -8.23
CA PHE A 36 11.40 -9.38 -7.58
C PHE A 36 11.16 -10.81 -8.04
N TYR A 37 10.63 -11.62 -7.13
CA TYR A 37 10.20 -12.98 -7.42
C TYR A 37 8.74 -13.13 -7.02
N LYS A 38 7.96 -13.79 -7.88
CA LYS A 38 6.58 -14.17 -7.63
C LYS A 38 6.51 -15.70 -7.66
N ASP A 39 6.13 -16.29 -6.54
CA ASP A 39 6.02 -17.74 -6.37
C ASP A 39 7.34 -18.48 -6.73
N GLY A 40 8.48 -17.86 -6.40
CA GLY A 40 9.81 -18.40 -6.63
C GLY A 40 10.37 -18.20 -8.05
N ALA A 41 9.62 -17.60 -8.97
CA ALA A 41 10.10 -17.25 -10.31
C ALA A 41 10.45 -15.76 -10.42
N PRO A 42 11.51 -15.36 -11.16
CA PRO A 42 11.79 -13.97 -11.46
C PRO A 42 10.57 -13.28 -12.07
N TRP A 43 10.26 -12.10 -11.56
CA TRP A 43 9.03 -11.40 -11.85
C TRP A 43 9.30 -9.92 -12.10
N LEU A 44 8.73 -9.41 -13.18
CA LEU A 44 8.68 -8.00 -13.51
C LEU A 44 7.21 -7.56 -13.41
N PRO A 45 6.81 -6.81 -12.36
CA PRO A 45 5.43 -6.36 -12.22
C PRO A 45 5.02 -5.53 -13.45
N LYS A 46 3.83 -5.82 -13.97
CA LYS A 46 3.14 -4.95 -14.93
C LYS A 46 1.88 -4.47 -14.25
N GLY A 47 1.75 -3.16 -14.06
CA GLY A 47 0.66 -2.63 -13.26
C GLY A 47 -0.01 -1.38 -13.80
N ILE A 48 -1.15 -1.08 -13.19
CA ILE A 48 -1.96 0.11 -13.43
C ILE A 48 -2.19 0.81 -12.07
N LYS A 49 -2.22 2.15 -12.08
CA LYS A 49 -2.67 2.97 -10.94
C LYS A 49 -4.20 3.09 -10.98
N VAL A 50 -4.85 2.86 -9.84
CA VAL A 50 -6.30 3.04 -9.65
C VAL A 50 -6.52 4.19 -8.66
N GLU A 51 -7.16 5.25 -9.15
CA GLU A 51 -7.46 6.48 -8.40
C GLU A 51 -8.85 6.47 -7.76
N GLY A 52 -9.70 5.49 -8.09
CA GLY A 52 -11.10 5.46 -7.62
C GLY A 52 -11.27 5.36 -6.10
N PHE A 53 -10.18 5.12 -5.37
CA PHE A 53 -10.14 5.01 -3.92
C PHE A 53 -9.43 6.19 -3.26
N ASN A 54 -9.06 7.23 -4.00
CA ASN A 54 -8.22 8.31 -3.48
C ASN A 54 -8.94 9.28 -2.52
N GLU A 55 -10.25 9.11 -2.32
CA GLU A 55 -11.06 9.90 -1.40
C GLU A 55 -12.07 9.01 -0.62
N PRO A 56 -12.30 9.29 0.68
CA PRO A 56 -13.42 8.73 1.44
C PRO A 56 -14.78 9.10 0.81
N ALA A 57 -15.80 8.26 1.04
CA ALA A 57 -17.11 8.40 0.42
C ALA A 57 -17.75 9.80 0.57
N GLY A 58 -17.61 10.43 1.75
CA GLY A 58 -18.17 11.74 2.03
C GLY A 58 -17.57 12.89 1.21
N LEU A 59 -16.31 12.79 0.81
CA LEU A 59 -15.67 13.75 -0.09
C LEU A 59 -15.90 13.38 -1.55
N ARG A 60 -15.76 12.09 -1.87
CA ARG A 60 -15.99 11.56 -3.20
C ARG A 60 -17.36 11.96 -3.76
N ALA A 61 -18.40 11.97 -2.91
CA ALA A 61 -19.75 12.38 -3.29
C ALA A 61 -19.87 13.85 -3.76
N LYS A 62 -18.86 14.68 -3.51
CA LYS A 62 -18.79 16.08 -3.95
C LYS A 62 -18.05 16.25 -5.28
N SER A 63 -17.37 15.21 -5.76
CA SER A 63 -16.60 15.21 -7.00
C SER A 63 -17.21 14.21 -7.99
N LYS A 64 -17.71 14.72 -9.13
CA LYS A 64 -18.23 13.87 -10.19
C LYS A 64 -17.16 12.91 -10.71
N ALA A 65 -15.95 13.43 -10.96
CA ALA A 65 -14.83 12.63 -11.45
C ALA A 65 -14.44 11.52 -10.46
N ALA A 66 -14.35 11.83 -9.16
CA ALA A 66 -14.02 10.81 -8.16
C ALA A 66 -15.12 9.76 -8.01
N THR A 67 -16.39 10.16 -8.13
CA THR A 67 -17.53 9.23 -8.15
C THR A 67 -17.50 8.32 -9.38
N GLU A 68 -17.22 8.85 -10.57
CA GLU A 68 -17.08 8.08 -11.80
C GLU A 68 -15.90 7.09 -11.70
N ALA A 69 -14.72 7.55 -11.30
CA ALA A 69 -13.54 6.71 -11.12
C ALA A 69 -13.78 5.56 -10.13
N ARG A 70 -14.55 5.79 -9.07
CA ARG A 70 -14.94 4.73 -8.13
C ARG A 70 -15.93 3.73 -8.72
N ASN A 71 -16.88 4.19 -9.52
CA ASN A 71 -17.89 3.33 -10.17
C ASN A 71 -17.28 2.45 -11.27
N ASP A 72 -16.19 2.93 -11.89
CA ASP A 72 -15.42 2.14 -12.85
C ASP A 72 -14.71 0.95 -12.18
N TRP A 73 -14.47 0.98 -10.86
CA TRP A 73 -14.00 -0.21 -10.14
C TRP A 73 -15.09 -1.29 -10.05
N ASN A 74 -15.08 -2.19 -11.01
CA ASN A 74 -15.96 -3.34 -11.10
C ASN A 74 -15.26 -4.53 -11.77
N ALA A 75 -15.95 -5.66 -11.91
CA ALA A 75 -15.38 -6.88 -12.49
C ALA A 75 -14.90 -6.68 -13.95
N LYS A 76 -15.64 -5.93 -14.77
CA LYS A 76 -15.28 -5.67 -16.16
C LYS A 76 -13.97 -4.89 -16.27
N GLU A 77 -13.80 -3.89 -15.41
CA GLU A 77 -12.55 -3.10 -15.38
C GLU A 77 -11.36 -3.96 -14.94
N ARG A 78 -11.53 -4.78 -13.89
CA ARG A 78 -10.49 -5.73 -13.48
C ARG A 78 -10.14 -6.74 -14.57
N ASP A 79 -11.13 -7.25 -15.30
CA ASP A 79 -10.89 -8.15 -16.43
C ASP A 79 -10.13 -7.43 -17.55
N ALA A 80 -10.43 -6.16 -17.82
CA ALA A 80 -9.69 -5.37 -18.80
C ALA A 80 -8.23 -5.14 -18.38
N ILE A 81 -7.99 -4.77 -17.11
CA ILE A 81 -6.65 -4.65 -16.51
C ILE A 81 -5.84 -5.94 -16.77
N LYS A 82 -6.43 -7.10 -16.51
CA LYS A 82 -5.74 -8.39 -16.67
C LYS A 82 -5.54 -8.81 -18.11
N HIS A 83 -6.61 -8.77 -18.91
CA HIS A 83 -6.66 -9.45 -20.20
C HIS A 83 -6.39 -8.55 -21.40
N VAL A 84 -6.66 -7.25 -21.27
CA VAL A 84 -6.39 -6.27 -22.34
C VAL A 84 -5.00 -5.66 -22.13
N PHE A 85 -4.71 -5.18 -20.92
CA PHE A 85 -3.43 -4.54 -20.61
C PHE A 85 -2.34 -5.53 -20.21
N GLY A 86 -2.70 -6.78 -19.89
CA GLY A 86 -1.73 -7.79 -19.46
C GLY A 86 -1.09 -7.45 -18.11
N ALA A 87 -1.76 -6.66 -17.28
CA ALA A 87 -1.29 -6.27 -15.96
C ALA A 87 -1.58 -7.37 -14.93
N ASP A 88 -0.71 -7.48 -13.93
CA ASP A 88 -0.82 -8.42 -12.82
C ASP A 88 -0.60 -7.78 -11.46
N THR A 89 -0.43 -6.45 -11.44
CA THR A 89 -0.22 -5.63 -10.26
C THR A 89 -1.17 -4.43 -10.30
N ILE A 90 -1.78 -4.06 -9.17
CA ILE A 90 -2.60 -2.86 -9.07
C ILE A 90 -2.06 -1.98 -7.96
N ARG A 91 -1.73 -0.73 -8.29
CA ARG A 91 -1.38 0.32 -7.33
C ARG A 91 -2.61 1.15 -7.02
N PHE A 92 -3.07 1.10 -5.79
CA PHE A 92 -4.21 1.90 -5.32
C PHE A 92 -3.70 3.18 -4.69
N ALA A 93 -4.16 4.33 -5.17
CA ALA A 93 -4.01 5.57 -4.42
C ALA A 93 -4.94 5.55 -3.21
N VAL A 94 -4.40 5.81 -2.03
CA VAL A 94 -5.11 5.75 -0.76
C VAL A 94 -4.97 7.07 -0.02
N SER A 95 -6.09 7.67 0.35
CA SER A 95 -6.14 8.91 1.12
C SER A 95 -5.53 8.73 2.51
N GLN A 96 -4.36 9.31 2.74
CA GLN A 96 -3.79 9.46 4.07
C GLN A 96 -4.76 10.14 5.05
N PRO A 97 -5.32 11.33 4.74
CA PRO A 97 -6.24 11.99 5.66
C PRO A 97 -7.57 11.23 5.82
N GLY A 98 -7.97 10.38 4.87
CA GLY A 98 -9.12 9.49 5.04
C GLY A 98 -8.89 8.38 6.08
N LEU A 99 -7.64 7.92 6.23
CA LEU A 99 -7.24 6.87 7.17
C LEU A 99 -6.76 7.39 8.54
N ASP A 100 -6.27 8.62 8.61
CA ASP A 100 -5.76 9.21 9.84
C ASP A 100 -6.90 9.56 10.82
N PRO A 101 -7.01 8.93 12.01
CA PRO A 101 -8.07 9.21 12.99
C PRO A 101 -8.11 10.63 13.55
N GLN A 102 -7.06 11.42 13.35
CA GLN A 102 -6.99 12.83 13.78
C GLN A 102 -7.34 13.80 12.65
N SER A 103 -7.57 13.30 11.44
CA SER A 103 -7.95 14.10 10.29
C SER A 103 -9.43 14.52 10.36
N PRO A 104 -9.79 15.74 9.91
CA PRO A 104 -11.18 16.18 9.85
C PRO A 104 -12.05 15.40 8.85
N ILE A 105 -11.43 14.64 7.95
CA ILE A 105 -12.14 13.81 6.95
C ILE A 105 -11.98 12.31 7.21
N TYR A 106 -11.51 11.94 8.40
CA TYR A 106 -11.41 10.55 8.82
C TYR A 106 -12.76 9.86 8.68
N ASP A 107 -12.77 8.70 8.02
CA ASP A 107 -13.95 7.87 7.89
C ASP A 107 -13.59 6.42 8.25
N PRO A 108 -14.10 5.86 9.36
CA PRO A 108 -13.82 4.48 9.71
C PRO A 108 -14.32 3.48 8.65
N ALA A 109 -15.37 3.80 7.90
CA ALA A 109 -15.89 2.94 6.83
C ALA A 109 -15.00 2.95 5.58
N TYR A 110 -14.13 3.95 5.43
CA TYR A 110 -13.18 4.02 4.33
C TYR A 110 -12.14 2.89 4.39
N LEU A 111 -11.70 2.49 5.59
CA LEU A 111 -10.83 1.31 5.74
C LEU A 111 -11.51 0.05 5.21
N ASP A 112 -12.78 -0.17 5.55
CA ASP A 112 -13.53 -1.34 5.09
C ASP A 112 -13.69 -1.34 3.56
N GLU A 113 -13.91 -0.17 2.96
CA GLU A 113 -13.97 0.00 1.51
C GLU A 113 -12.64 -0.38 0.82
N LEU A 114 -11.51 0.09 1.35
CA LEU A 114 -10.18 -0.26 0.82
C LEU A 114 -9.92 -1.75 0.93
N LEU A 115 -10.19 -2.36 2.09
CA LEU A 115 -9.98 -3.79 2.31
C LEU A 115 -10.85 -4.65 1.40
N ALA A 116 -12.10 -4.22 1.12
CA ALA A 116 -12.95 -4.89 0.14
C ALA A 116 -12.35 -4.84 -1.27
N ALA A 117 -11.89 -3.66 -1.71
CA ALA A 117 -11.27 -3.50 -3.02
C ALA A 117 -9.98 -4.31 -3.18
N PHE A 118 -9.13 -4.32 -2.15
CA PHE A 118 -7.90 -5.11 -2.15
C PHE A 118 -8.23 -6.59 -2.20
N LYS A 119 -9.20 -7.06 -1.41
CA LYS A 119 -9.66 -8.45 -1.44
C LYS A 119 -10.19 -8.85 -2.82
N GLU A 120 -10.94 -7.99 -3.49
CA GLU A 120 -11.41 -8.23 -4.87
C GLU A 120 -10.24 -8.35 -5.86
N ALA A 121 -9.24 -7.46 -5.77
CA ALA A 121 -8.05 -7.52 -6.61
C ALA A 121 -7.22 -8.79 -6.35
N ARG A 122 -7.01 -9.13 -5.08
CA ARG A 122 -6.32 -10.37 -4.66
C ARG A 122 -7.05 -11.61 -5.18
N ALA A 123 -8.37 -11.66 -5.04
CA ALA A 123 -9.19 -12.76 -5.56
C ALA A 123 -9.13 -12.88 -7.09
N ALA A 124 -8.93 -11.77 -7.81
CA ALA A 124 -8.71 -11.78 -9.26
C ALA A 124 -7.25 -12.15 -9.66
N GLY A 125 -6.37 -12.37 -8.67
CA GLY A 125 -4.99 -12.78 -8.88
C GLY A 125 -4.03 -11.63 -9.16
N PHE A 126 -4.34 -10.41 -8.70
CA PHE A 126 -3.41 -9.28 -8.77
C PHE A 126 -2.54 -9.20 -7.52
N VAL A 127 -1.28 -8.81 -7.68
CA VAL A 127 -0.49 -8.22 -6.60
C VAL A 127 -1.03 -6.82 -6.30
N VAL A 128 -1.15 -6.46 -5.04
CA VAL A 128 -1.76 -5.19 -4.62
C VAL A 128 -0.72 -4.28 -3.98
N ILE A 129 -0.74 -3.00 -4.33
CA ILE A 129 0.11 -1.96 -3.75
C ILE A 129 -0.79 -0.83 -3.23
N PRO A 130 -1.15 -0.78 -1.95
CA PRO A 130 -1.69 0.43 -1.34
C PRO A 130 -0.57 1.47 -1.30
N SER A 131 -0.78 2.60 -1.96
CA SER A 131 0.11 3.76 -1.93
C SER A 131 -0.53 4.86 -1.09
N MET A 132 0.16 5.23 -0.02
CA MET A 132 -0.30 6.27 0.89
C MET A 132 -0.11 7.63 0.24
N ASP A 133 -1.20 8.31 -0.09
CA ASP A 133 -1.19 9.52 -0.88
C ASP A 133 -1.72 10.70 -0.04
N ALA A 134 -0.95 11.80 -0.03
CA ALA A 134 -1.24 13.02 0.70
C ALA A 134 -1.34 14.25 -0.23
N GLN A 135 -1.47 14.04 -1.54
CA GLN A 135 -1.72 15.10 -2.50
C GLN A 135 -3.11 15.72 -2.33
N GLY A 136 -3.27 16.97 -2.78
CA GLY A 136 -4.48 17.78 -2.51
C GLY A 136 -5.77 17.18 -3.07
N GLU A 137 -5.67 16.37 -4.13
CA GLU A 137 -6.79 15.65 -4.74
C GLU A 137 -7.43 14.63 -3.78
N ASN A 138 -6.77 14.30 -2.67
CA ASN A 138 -7.16 13.19 -1.78
C ASN A 138 -7.96 13.67 -0.57
N GLY A 139 -8.37 14.95 -0.58
CA GLY A 139 -9.42 15.47 0.27
C GLY A 139 -9.06 16.64 1.19
N ILE A 140 -7.77 16.93 1.39
CA ILE A 140 -7.31 18.10 2.13
C ILE A 140 -6.21 18.79 1.33
N GLU A 141 -6.45 20.05 0.97
CA GLU A 141 -5.43 20.89 0.35
C GLU A 141 -4.31 21.25 1.35
N GLY A 142 -3.08 21.34 0.86
CA GLY A 142 -1.96 21.86 1.64
C GLY A 142 -1.44 20.92 2.73
N LEU A 143 -1.71 19.62 2.64
CA LEU A 143 -1.03 18.63 3.48
C LEU A 143 0.50 18.69 3.29
N PRO A 144 1.29 18.36 4.32
CA PRO A 144 2.73 18.28 4.16
C PRO A 144 3.10 17.27 3.07
N CYS A 145 3.99 17.68 2.17
CA CYS A 145 4.41 16.87 1.01
C CYS A 145 5.50 15.84 1.35
N MET A 146 5.66 15.51 2.63
CA MET A 146 6.62 14.57 3.17
C MET A 146 5.87 13.65 4.15
N PRO A 147 6.35 12.42 4.36
CA PRO A 147 5.83 11.58 5.43
C PRO A 147 5.82 12.33 6.76
N ASN A 148 4.83 12.08 7.60
CA ASN A 148 4.70 12.73 8.90
C ASN A 148 3.86 11.89 9.86
N ASP A 149 3.52 12.43 11.03
CA ASP A 149 2.72 11.72 12.04
C ASP A 149 1.34 11.26 11.53
N SER A 150 0.72 11.98 10.59
CA SER A 150 -0.53 11.56 9.94
C SER A 150 -0.31 10.32 9.08
N THR A 151 0.79 10.27 8.33
CA THR A 151 1.23 9.07 7.57
C THR A 151 1.41 7.87 8.50
N VAL A 152 2.07 8.06 9.64
CA VAL A 152 2.27 7.02 10.66
C VAL A 152 0.92 6.51 11.21
N ARG A 153 0.00 7.42 11.54
CA ARG A 153 -1.33 7.04 12.05
C ARG A 153 -2.18 6.31 11.00
N ALA A 154 -2.14 6.75 9.75
CA ALA A 154 -2.81 6.10 8.64
C ALA A 154 -2.28 4.67 8.43
N TRP A 155 -0.97 4.46 8.41
CA TRP A 155 -0.38 3.12 8.31
C TRP A 155 -0.70 2.23 9.51
N LYS A 156 -0.76 2.78 10.73
CA LYS A 156 -1.23 2.03 11.92
C LYS A 156 -2.68 1.58 11.81
N LYS A 157 -3.50 2.21 10.97
CA LYS A 157 -4.86 1.74 10.67
C LYS A 157 -4.89 0.68 9.58
N LEU A 158 -4.10 0.85 8.53
CA LEU A 158 -4.16 -0.02 7.35
C LEU A 158 -3.33 -1.30 7.47
N ALA A 159 -2.06 -1.19 7.89
CA ALA A 159 -1.10 -2.30 7.86
C ALA A 159 -1.53 -3.56 8.63
N PRO A 160 -2.15 -3.47 9.83
CA PRO A 160 -2.52 -4.68 10.58
C PRO A 160 -3.44 -5.64 9.81
N SER A 161 -4.32 -5.10 8.98
CA SER A 161 -5.27 -5.91 8.18
C SER A 161 -4.63 -6.58 6.96
N LEU A 162 -3.40 -6.18 6.59
CA LEU A 162 -2.70 -6.62 5.37
C LEU A 162 -1.36 -7.32 5.67
N ALA A 163 -0.91 -7.29 6.93
CA ALA A 163 0.38 -7.80 7.41
C ALA A 163 0.68 -9.26 6.99
N GLY A 164 -0.34 -10.09 6.84
CA GLY A 164 -0.24 -11.51 6.53
C GLY A 164 -0.45 -11.88 5.05
N ASP A 165 -0.69 -10.92 4.15
CA ASP A 165 -0.86 -11.22 2.71
C ASP A 165 0.45 -11.01 1.94
N PRO A 166 1.14 -12.08 1.51
CA PRO A 166 2.43 -11.98 0.86
C PRO A 166 2.35 -11.46 -0.59
N GLY A 167 1.16 -11.24 -1.13
CA GLY A 167 0.94 -10.57 -2.42
C GLY A 167 0.46 -9.14 -2.29
N VAL A 168 0.66 -8.54 -1.12
CA VAL A 168 0.52 -7.10 -0.89
C VAL A 168 1.90 -6.50 -0.62
N MET A 169 2.23 -5.40 -1.32
CA MET A 169 3.39 -4.56 -1.03
C MET A 169 2.90 -3.18 -0.59
N PHE A 170 3.64 -2.47 0.25
CA PHE A 170 3.23 -1.17 0.78
C PHE A 170 4.10 -0.06 0.20
N GLU A 171 3.50 0.92 -0.47
CA GLU A 171 4.21 2.11 -0.91
C GLU A 171 3.97 3.24 0.09
N LEU A 172 5.02 3.55 0.85
CA LEU A 172 4.85 4.18 2.16
C LEU A 172 4.34 5.61 2.08
N PHE A 173 4.65 6.33 1.00
CA PHE A 173 4.22 7.70 0.75
C PHE A 173 4.46 8.07 -0.72
N ASP A 174 3.43 8.54 -1.41
CA ASP A 174 3.49 9.00 -2.80
C ASP A 174 4.23 10.34 -2.90
N GLU A 175 5.26 10.38 -3.75
CA GLU A 175 5.90 11.62 -4.23
C GLU A 175 6.35 12.64 -3.16
N PRO A 176 7.28 12.29 -2.25
CA PRO A 176 7.95 13.27 -1.39
C PRO A 176 8.51 14.46 -2.20
N CYS A 177 8.04 15.69 -1.91
CA CYS A 177 8.21 16.80 -2.85
C CYS A 177 9.53 17.59 -2.74
N LYS A 178 10.27 17.39 -1.64
CA LYS A 178 11.47 18.18 -1.32
C LYS A 178 12.66 17.84 -2.22
N THR A 179 13.72 18.64 -2.14
CA THR A 179 14.88 18.54 -3.03
C THR A 179 15.94 17.58 -2.49
N MET A 180 17.03 17.35 -3.24
CA MET A 180 18.15 16.48 -2.80
C MET A 180 19.18 17.19 -1.90
N LYS A 181 18.81 18.32 -1.26
CA LYS A 181 19.70 19.03 -0.33
C LYS A 181 19.92 18.21 0.96
N PRO A 182 21.06 18.37 1.65
CA PRO A 182 21.35 17.59 2.87
C PRO A 182 20.26 17.66 3.94
N GLU A 183 19.69 18.84 4.17
CA GLU A 183 18.62 19.06 5.14
C GLU A 183 17.31 18.34 4.76
N ASP A 184 16.93 18.40 3.48
CA ASP A 184 15.75 17.73 2.95
C ASP A 184 15.91 16.20 3.00
N LYS A 185 17.13 15.70 2.73
CA LYS A 185 17.48 14.28 2.88
C LYS A 185 17.38 13.82 4.33
N ALA A 186 17.89 14.61 5.28
CA ALA A 186 17.83 14.27 6.69
C ALA A 186 16.38 14.20 7.20
N GLU A 187 15.54 15.15 6.78
CA GLU A 187 14.10 15.12 7.06
C GLU A 187 13.42 13.89 6.45
N TRP A 188 13.60 13.67 5.15
CA TRP A 188 13.07 12.49 4.45
C TRP A 188 13.47 11.18 5.14
N THR A 189 14.73 11.07 5.55
CA THR A 189 15.24 9.88 6.24
C THR A 189 14.54 9.67 7.57
N ASN A 190 14.44 10.71 8.41
CA ASN A 190 13.81 10.59 9.72
C ASN A 190 12.32 10.22 9.60
N ASP A 191 11.60 10.90 8.72
CA ASP A 191 10.17 10.74 8.58
C ASP A 191 9.81 9.40 7.92
N THR A 192 10.52 9.01 6.87
CA THR A 192 10.35 7.70 6.22
C THR A 192 10.71 6.57 7.18
N GLN A 193 11.79 6.70 7.95
CA GLN A 193 12.18 5.70 8.95
C GLN A 193 11.11 5.55 10.04
N ALA A 194 10.45 6.63 10.45
CA ALA A 194 9.35 6.57 11.39
C ALA A 194 8.17 5.75 10.83
N VAL A 195 7.85 5.90 9.54
CA VAL A 195 6.82 5.09 8.86
C VAL A 195 7.24 3.62 8.76
N VAL A 196 8.47 3.32 8.35
CA VAL A 196 9.02 1.95 8.30
C VAL A 196 8.88 1.27 9.67
N ASN A 197 9.33 1.95 10.72
CA ASN A 197 9.25 1.44 12.08
C ASN A 197 7.81 1.20 12.52
N ALA A 198 6.90 2.13 12.21
CA ALA A 198 5.50 2.01 12.56
C ALA A 198 4.82 0.83 11.86
N VAL A 199 5.09 0.63 10.56
CA VAL A 199 4.58 -0.51 9.79
C VAL A 199 5.13 -1.82 10.36
N ARG A 200 6.44 -1.93 10.58
CA ARG A 200 7.05 -3.16 11.14
C ARG A 200 6.56 -3.46 12.55
N ALA A 201 6.28 -2.44 13.37
CA ALA A 201 5.69 -2.61 14.70
C ALA A 201 4.28 -3.24 14.68
N THR A 202 3.60 -3.28 13.54
CA THR A 202 2.32 -4.00 13.38
C THR A 202 2.49 -5.51 13.15
N GLY A 203 3.73 -5.97 12.95
CA GLY A 203 4.03 -7.35 12.54
C GLY A 203 3.96 -7.57 11.03
N ALA A 204 3.79 -6.51 10.23
CA ALA A 204 3.78 -6.61 8.78
C ALA A 204 5.12 -7.09 8.22
N GLU A 205 5.08 -8.14 7.40
CA GLU A 205 6.26 -8.68 6.69
C GLU A 205 6.29 -8.28 5.21
N ASN A 206 5.31 -7.48 4.78
CA ASN A 206 5.16 -7.00 3.40
C ASN A 206 6.42 -6.26 2.92
N ILE A 207 6.66 -6.31 1.61
CA ILE A 207 7.70 -5.48 0.99
C ILE A 207 7.28 -4.00 1.11
N LEU A 208 8.22 -3.14 1.53
CA LEU A 208 8.05 -1.70 1.55
C LEU A 208 8.67 -1.11 0.29
N LEU A 209 7.88 -0.34 -0.44
CA LEU A 209 8.30 0.48 -1.56
C LEU A 209 8.49 1.91 -1.03
N ILE A 210 9.66 2.45 -1.30
CA ILE A 210 10.12 3.72 -0.75
C ILE A 210 10.35 4.70 -1.89
N ASP A 211 9.51 5.71 -1.97
CA ASP A 211 9.65 6.80 -2.92
C ASP A 211 10.86 7.67 -2.60
N GLY A 212 11.51 8.15 -3.66
CA GLY A 212 12.57 9.13 -3.58
C GLY A 212 12.09 10.56 -3.32
N LEU A 213 13.05 11.46 -3.22
CA LEU A 213 12.78 12.90 -3.18
C LEU A 213 12.41 13.43 -4.57
N HIS A 214 11.99 14.69 -4.59
CA HIS A 214 11.66 15.43 -5.79
C HIS A 214 10.52 14.78 -6.59
N TYR A 215 9.43 14.44 -5.90
CA TYR A 215 8.28 13.71 -6.45
C TYR A 215 8.69 12.32 -6.96
N ALA A 216 9.45 11.58 -6.15
CA ALA A 216 10.02 10.27 -6.49
C ALA A 216 10.92 10.24 -7.74
N ARG A 217 11.42 11.40 -8.20
CA ARG A 217 12.29 11.50 -9.37
C ARG A 217 13.76 11.30 -9.06
N SER A 218 14.15 11.30 -7.79
CA SER A 218 15.54 11.18 -7.36
C SER A 218 15.64 10.21 -6.18
N THR A 219 16.35 9.09 -6.39
CA THR A 219 16.63 8.09 -5.34
C THR A 219 18.11 7.85 -5.09
N SER A 220 19.00 8.40 -5.92
CA SER A 220 20.44 8.19 -5.81
C SER A 220 20.97 8.60 -4.43
N GLY A 221 21.57 7.64 -3.74
CA GLY A 221 22.11 7.80 -2.39
C GLY A 221 21.08 7.85 -1.25
N LEU A 222 19.78 7.65 -1.51
CA LEU A 222 18.75 7.63 -0.46
C LEU A 222 18.59 6.26 0.19
N PHE A 223 18.65 5.18 -0.58
CA PHE A 223 18.39 3.82 -0.07
C PHE A 223 19.28 3.42 1.13
N PRO A 224 20.59 3.74 1.18
CA PRO A 224 21.42 3.43 2.34
C PRO A 224 21.05 4.17 3.64
N LEU A 225 20.21 5.20 3.56
CA LEU A 225 19.81 6.03 4.70
C LEU A 225 18.63 5.44 5.46
N ILE A 226 17.89 4.50 4.87
CA ILE A 226 16.74 3.83 5.49
C ILE A 226 17.14 2.42 5.90
N HIS A 227 16.68 2.01 7.07
CA HIS A 227 16.93 0.68 7.62
C HIS A 227 15.62 -0.05 7.86
N ASP A 228 15.48 -1.21 7.23
CA ASP A 228 14.44 -2.16 7.58
C ASP A 228 15.03 -3.26 8.47
N THR A 229 14.34 -3.60 9.54
CA THR A 229 14.68 -4.75 10.40
C THR A 229 14.58 -6.09 9.65
N MET A 230 13.83 -6.14 8.55
CA MET A 230 13.68 -7.31 7.70
C MET A 230 14.61 -7.23 6.49
N PRO A 231 15.53 -8.19 6.32
CA PRO A 231 16.37 -8.23 5.13
C PRO A 231 15.53 -8.52 3.89
N HIS A 232 15.89 -7.89 2.77
CA HIS A 232 15.27 -8.15 1.45
C HIS A 232 13.75 -7.88 1.40
N ARG A 233 13.25 -6.96 2.22
CA ARG A 233 11.84 -6.53 2.25
C ARG A 233 11.65 -5.04 1.91
N MET A 234 12.60 -4.43 1.22
CA MET A 234 12.54 -3.02 0.85
C MET A 234 13.05 -2.82 -0.58
N ALA A 235 12.37 -1.95 -1.33
CA ALA A 235 12.76 -1.51 -2.67
C ALA A 235 12.47 -0.01 -2.85
N LEU A 236 13.14 0.63 -3.81
CA LEU A 236 12.83 2.00 -4.19
C LEU A 236 11.67 2.04 -5.20
N ALA A 237 10.77 2.98 -5.02
CA ALA A 237 9.78 3.39 -6.02
C ALA A 237 10.24 4.70 -6.68
N VAL A 238 10.08 4.79 -8.00
CA VAL A 238 10.56 5.90 -8.83
C VAL A 238 9.50 6.35 -9.81
N HIS A 239 9.34 7.65 -9.99
CA HIS A 239 8.36 8.24 -10.91
C HIS A 239 9.08 9.00 -12.04
N PRO A 240 9.62 8.29 -13.05
CA PRO A 240 10.38 8.89 -14.14
C PRO A 240 9.45 9.46 -15.21
N TYR A 241 8.75 10.56 -14.91
CA TYR A 241 7.97 11.27 -15.92
C TYR A 241 8.90 11.87 -16.97
N LEU A 242 8.96 11.21 -18.13
CA LEU A 242 9.75 11.67 -19.27
C LEU A 242 9.14 12.98 -19.77
N SER A 243 9.91 14.07 -19.65
CA SER A 243 9.50 15.38 -20.14
C SER A 243 10.65 16.04 -20.90
N LYS A 244 10.38 17.13 -21.60
CA LYS A 244 11.41 17.86 -22.36
C LYS A 244 12.59 18.33 -21.49
N ASP A 245 12.37 18.47 -20.19
CA ASP A 245 13.36 18.99 -19.24
C ASP A 245 13.95 17.88 -18.32
N TRP A 246 13.35 16.68 -18.33
CA TRP A 246 13.66 15.59 -17.39
C TRP A 246 13.91 14.27 -18.09
N PHE A 247 15.00 13.61 -17.70
CA PHE A 247 15.40 12.28 -18.18
C PHE A 247 15.59 12.20 -19.71
N VAL A 248 16.10 13.28 -20.32
CA VAL A 248 16.29 13.35 -21.77
C VAL A 248 17.49 12.55 -22.28
N ASN A 249 18.35 12.05 -21.38
CA ASN A 249 19.46 11.17 -21.71
C ASN A 249 19.84 10.26 -20.53
N GLU A 250 20.59 9.20 -20.83
CA GLU A 250 21.05 8.20 -19.85
C GLU A 250 21.87 8.83 -18.71
N LYS A 251 22.69 9.84 -18.98
CA LYS A 251 23.48 10.51 -17.93
C LYS A 251 22.58 11.18 -16.89
N GLN A 252 21.45 11.76 -17.30
CA GLN A 252 20.46 12.28 -16.37
C GLN A 252 19.81 11.15 -15.58
N TRP A 253 19.39 10.07 -16.25
CA TRP A 253 18.83 8.89 -15.58
C TRP A 253 19.75 8.35 -14.48
N GLN A 254 21.04 8.10 -14.81
CA GLN A 254 22.02 7.56 -13.88
C GLN A 254 22.30 8.52 -12.71
N ARG A 255 22.26 9.82 -12.93
CA ARG A 255 22.42 10.78 -11.82
C ARG A 255 21.28 10.70 -10.81
N GLU A 256 20.05 10.50 -11.28
CA GLU A 256 18.87 10.52 -10.41
C GLU A 256 18.59 9.17 -9.76
N PHE A 257 18.89 8.05 -10.43
CA PHE A 257 18.50 6.70 -9.99
C PHE A 257 19.66 5.69 -9.83
N GLY A 258 20.87 6.03 -10.26
CA GLY A 258 22.06 5.15 -10.26
C GLY A 258 22.93 5.29 -9.02
#